data_AF-A0A967SJ93-F1
#
_entry.id   AF-A0A967SJ93-F1
#
_cell.length_a   1.000
_cell.length_b   1.000
_cell.length_c   1.000
_cell.angle_alpha   90.00
_cell.angle_beta   90.00
_cell.angle_gamma   90.00
#
_symmetry.space_group_name_H-M   'P 1'
#
loop_
_entity.id
_entity.type
_entity.pdbx_description
1 polymer ?
#
loop_
_entity_poly.entity_id
_entity_poly.type
_entity_poly.pdbx_seq_one_letter_code
_entity_poly.pdbx_strand_id
1 'polypeptide(L)'
;EPLERMGAQIEELGEPDRLPLRITGGRLRGITYESPSASAQVKSAVLLAGLIGGVPVRAREPYLSRDHTERMLRAMGAHVFARTVDGRPEAVLEPVSTLQPLDLTVPGDFSSAAFFAVLG
;
A
#
# COMPACT_ATOMS: atom_id res chain seq x y z
N GLU A 1 -7.00 12.03 -0.94
CA GLU A 1 -8.32 11.34 -0.86
C GLU A 1 -8.38 10.10 0.05
N PRO A 2 -7.80 8.90 -0.23
CA PRO A 2 -8.13 7.70 0.55
C PRO A 2 -7.70 7.76 2.02
N LEU A 3 -6.54 8.37 2.31
CA LEU A 3 -6.07 8.58 3.67
C LEU A 3 -6.95 9.57 4.45
N GLU A 4 -7.49 10.58 3.76
CA GLU A 4 -8.44 11.54 4.37
C GLU A 4 -9.77 10.85 4.69
N ARG A 5 -10.23 9.94 3.82
CA ARG A 5 -11.40 9.08 4.10
C ARG A 5 -11.18 8.13 5.28
N MET A 6 -9.94 7.74 5.54
CA MET A 6 -9.57 7.01 6.76
C MET A 6 -9.53 7.91 8.00
N GLY A 7 -9.50 9.24 7.85
CA GLY A 7 -9.51 10.21 8.95
C GLY A 7 -8.19 10.96 9.17
N ALA A 8 -7.22 10.86 8.26
CA ALA A 8 -6.06 11.74 8.27
C ALA A 8 -6.43 13.14 7.76
N GLN A 9 -5.70 14.17 8.18
CA GLN A 9 -5.82 15.51 7.62
C GLN A 9 -4.62 15.77 6.72
N ILE A 10 -4.88 16.12 5.46
CA ILE A 10 -3.84 16.42 4.48
C ILE A 10 -4.11 17.82 3.96
N GLU A 11 -3.16 18.73 4.19
CA GLU A 11 -3.21 20.10 3.73
C GLU A 11 -2.20 20.31 2.61
N GLU A 12 -2.66 20.90 1.51
CA GLU A 12 -1.81 21.37 0.43
C GLU A 12 -1.27 22.76 0.79
N LEU A 13 0.05 22.93 0.80
CA LEU A 13 0.68 24.20 1.17
C LEU A 13 1.06 25.05 -0.05
N GLY A 14 0.85 24.52 -1.25
CA GLY A 14 1.17 25.14 -2.54
C GLY A 14 0.01 25.07 -3.52
N GLU A 15 0.31 24.81 -4.79
CA GLU A 15 -0.71 24.55 -5.79
C GLU A 15 -1.47 23.25 -5.49
N PRO A 16 -2.77 23.17 -5.86
CA PRO A 16 -3.53 21.94 -5.73
C PRO A 16 -2.88 20.75 -6.44
N ASP A 17 -2.99 19.57 -5.84
CA ASP A 17 -2.39 18.31 -6.29
C ASP A 17 -0.85 18.34 -6.43
N ARG A 18 -0.17 19.25 -5.70
CA ARG A 18 1.30 19.34 -5.69
C ARG A 18 1.90 19.36 -4.28
N LEU A 19 3.15 18.94 -4.19
CA LEU A 19 3.99 19.21 -3.02
C LEU A 19 4.24 20.72 -2.89
N PRO A 20 4.43 21.23 -1.67
CA PRO A 20 4.51 20.49 -0.40
C PRO A 20 3.15 20.19 0.24
N LEU A 21 3.08 19.06 0.95
CA LEU A 21 1.93 18.62 1.74
C LEU A 21 2.26 18.64 3.23
N ARG A 22 1.31 19.03 4.07
CA ARG A 22 1.32 18.79 5.52
C ARG A 22 0.35 17.68 5.85
N ILE A 23 0.82 16.66 6.57
CA ILE A 23 0.00 15.52 6.98
C ILE A 23 -0.09 15.52 8.49
N THR A 24 -1.32 15.62 9.00
CA THR A 24 -1.62 15.45 10.41
C THR A 24 -2.34 14.11 10.59
N GLY A 25 -1.73 13.22 11.36
CA GLY A 25 -2.31 11.92 11.71
C GLY A 25 -3.55 12.05 12.60
N GLY A 26 -4.10 10.93 13.04
CA GLY A 26 -5.26 10.93 13.92
C GLY A 26 -5.78 9.52 14.17
N ARG A 27 -7.01 9.44 14.67
CA ARG A 27 -7.70 8.15 14.83
C ARG A 27 -8.23 7.68 13.48
N LEU A 28 -7.48 6.78 12.86
CA LEU A 28 -7.86 6.21 11.58
C LEU A 28 -9.04 5.23 11.72
N ARG A 29 -9.77 5.04 10.64
CA ARG A 29 -10.87 4.09 10.48
C ARG A 29 -10.57 3.14 9.34
N GLY A 30 -11.07 1.92 9.46
CA GLY A 30 -10.93 0.93 8.39
C GLY A 30 -11.63 1.37 7.11
N ILE A 31 -11.14 0.91 5.96
CA ILE A 31 -11.65 1.33 4.66
C ILE A 31 -11.72 0.14 3.69
N THR A 32 -12.76 0.15 2.85
CA THR A 32 -12.76 -0.54 1.56
C THR A 32 -12.57 0.53 0.48
N TYR A 33 -11.42 0.52 -0.16
CA TYR A 33 -11.03 1.49 -1.17
C TYR A 33 -11.01 0.84 -2.55
N GLU A 34 -11.87 1.33 -3.43
CA GLU A 34 -11.90 1.00 -4.86
C GLU A 34 -10.98 1.99 -5.58
N SER A 35 -9.79 1.55 -5.98
CA SER A 35 -8.83 2.41 -6.67
C SER A 35 -9.21 2.57 -8.15
N PRO A 36 -9.18 3.79 -8.71
CA PRO A 36 -9.47 4.00 -10.13
C PRO A 36 -8.35 3.51 -11.06
N SER A 37 -7.16 3.21 -10.54
CA SER A 37 -6.00 2.72 -11.28
C SER A 37 -5.27 1.63 -10.50
N ALA A 38 -4.47 0.78 -11.17
CA ALA A 38 -3.65 -0.20 -10.46
C ALA A 38 -2.34 0.44 -9.99
N SER A 39 -2.44 1.26 -8.95
CA SER A 39 -1.29 1.94 -8.36
C SER A 39 -0.82 1.22 -7.11
N ALA A 40 0.31 0.51 -7.24
CA ALA A 40 0.99 -0.12 -6.11
C ALA A 40 1.35 0.90 -5.01
N GLN A 41 1.61 2.16 -5.36
CA GLN A 41 1.92 3.23 -4.41
C GLN A 41 0.68 3.61 -3.59
N VAL A 42 -0.47 3.83 -4.23
CA VAL A 42 -1.72 4.14 -3.54
C VAL A 42 -2.13 2.98 -2.65
N LYS A 43 -2.08 1.75 -3.17
CA LYS A 43 -2.33 0.53 -2.39
C LYS A 43 -1.42 0.43 -1.17
N SER A 44 -0.11 0.64 -1.34
CA SER A 44 0.85 0.58 -0.23
C SER A 44 0.57 1.64 0.82
N ALA A 45 0.22 2.86 0.41
CA ALA A 45 -0.11 3.95 1.34
C ALA A 45 -1.31 3.61 2.23
N VAL A 46 -2.40 3.09 1.65
CA VAL A 46 -3.59 2.70 2.45
C VAL A 46 -3.33 1.48 3.34
N LEU A 47 -2.56 0.49 2.86
CA LEU A 47 -2.18 -0.66 3.69
C LEU A 47 -1.33 -0.23 4.89
N LEU A 48 -0.33 0.62 4.68
CA LEU A 48 0.51 1.14 5.77
C LEU A 48 -0.29 2.01 6.75
N ALA A 49 -1.22 2.82 6.27
CA ALA A 49 -2.13 3.58 7.13
C ALA A 49 -3.02 2.66 7.98
N GLY A 50 -3.54 1.58 7.39
CA GLY A 50 -4.31 0.56 8.12
C GLY A 50 -3.49 -0.12 9.20
N LEU A 51 -2.25 -0.46 8.85
CA LEU A 51 -1.30 -1.13 9.73
C LEU A 51 -0.97 -0.27 10.95
N ILE A 52 -0.56 0.99 10.75
CA ILE A 52 -0.24 1.93 11.83
C ILE A 52 -1.49 2.33 12.62
N GLY A 53 -2.63 2.48 11.93
CA GLY A 53 -3.91 2.79 12.56
C GLY A 53 -4.52 1.63 13.35
N GLY A 54 -4.00 0.41 13.20
CA GLY A 54 -4.60 -0.79 13.79
C GLY A 54 -6.02 -1.05 13.27
N VAL A 55 -6.30 -0.72 12.01
CA VAL A 55 -7.63 -0.83 11.39
C VAL A 55 -7.61 -1.69 10.13
N PRO A 56 -8.71 -2.43 9.84
CA PRO A 56 -8.76 -3.28 8.67
C PRO A 56 -8.79 -2.45 7.38
N VAL A 57 -8.12 -2.93 6.34
CA VAL A 57 -8.10 -2.31 5.01
C VAL A 57 -8.39 -3.33 3.94
N ARG A 58 -9.22 -2.93 2.97
CA ARG A 58 -9.44 -3.64 1.72
C ARG A 58 -9.14 -2.69 0.57
N ALA A 59 -8.13 -2.98 -0.23
CA ALA A 59 -7.73 -2.17 -1.37
C ALA A 59 -7.99 -2.96 -2.66
N ARG A 60 -8.94 -2.52 -3.45
CA ARG A 60 -9.32 -3.12 -4.73
C ARG A 60 -8.72 -2.32 -5.87
N GLU A 61 -8.19 -3.02 -6.87
CA GLU A 61 -7.58 -2.42 -8.05
C GLU A 61 -8.27 -2.97 -9.31
N PRO A 62 -8.30 -2.22 -10.43
CA PRO A 62 -8.89 -2.70 -11.68
C PRO A 62 -8.11 -3.86 -12.31
N TYR A 63 -6.80 -3.94 -12.05
CA TYR A 63 -5.88 -5.00 -12.45
C TYR A 63 -4.76 -5.13 -11.43
N LEU A 64 -3.99 -6.22 -11.49
CA LEU A 64 -2.95 -6.50 -10.50
C LEU A 64 -1.77 -5.53 -10.64
N SER A 65 -1.41 -4.85 -9.55
CA SER A 65 -0.15 -4.10 -9.44
C SER A 65 0.90 -4.90 -8.65
N ARG A 66 2.14 -4.38 -8.57
CA ARG A 66 3.22 -4.98 -7.77
C ARG A 66 2.77 -5.22 -6.31
N ASP A 67 3.29 -6.28 -5.69
CA ASP A 67 2.84 -6.78 -4.38
C ASP A 67 3.96 -6.80 -3.32
N HIS A 68 5.02 -6.01 -3.50
CA HIS A 68 6.18 -6.00 -2.60
C HIS A 68 5.78 -5.66 -1.16
N THR A 69 4.90 -4.68 -0.96
CA THR A 69 4.42 -4.27 0.37
C THR A 69 3.71 -5.42 1.07
N GLU A 70 2.81 -6.11 0.38
CA GLU A 70 2.08 -7.26 0.89
C GLU A 70 3.03 -8.41 1.26
N ARG A 71 4.06 -8.68 0.44
CA ARG A 71 5.06 -9.71 0.74
C ARG A 71 5.90 -9.36 1.95
N MET A 72 6.39 -8.13 2.04
CA MET A 72 7.22 -7.66 3.16
C MET A 72 6.42 -7.69 4.47
N LEU A 73 5.18 -7.17 4.46
CA LEU A 73 4.32 -7.18 5.63
C LEU A 73 3.99 -8.61 6.10
N ARG A 74 3.69 -9.54 5.17
CA ARG A 74 3.54 -10.97 5.51
C ARG A 74 4.80 -11.55 6.15
N ALA A 75 5.97 -11.26 5.58
CA ALA A 75 7.24 -11.76 6.10
C ALA A 75 7.54 -11.20 7.51
N MET A 76 7.04 -10.00 7.82
CA MET A 76 7.08 -9.39 9.15
C MET A 76 5.95 -9.87 10.09
N GLY A 77 5.14 -10.86 9.68
CA GLY A 77 4.08 -11.44 10.50
C GLY A 77 2.73 -10.71 10.47
N ALA A 78 2.55 -9.72 9.60
CA ALA A 78 1.24 -9.09 9.41
C ALA A 78 0.28 -10.02 8.65
N HIS A 79 -0.99 -10.02 9.03
CA HIS A 79 -2.03 -10.74 8.30
C HIS A 79 -2.52 -9.91 7.11
N VAL A 80 -1.78 -10.00 6.00
CA VAL A 80 -2.16 -9.38 4.72
C VAL A 80 -2.17 -10.42 3.61
N PHE A 81 -3.24 -10.46 2.83
CA PHE A 81 -3.41 -11.44 1.75
C PHE A 81 -4.13 -10.81 0.56
N ALA A 82 -3.94 -11.42 -0.62
CA ALA A 82 -4.66 -11.05 -1.84
C ALA A 82 -5.78 -12.05 -2.12
N ARG A 83 -6.91 -11.55 -2.61
CA ARG A 83 -8.01 -12.37 -3.14
C ARG A 83 -8.63 -11.70 -4.37
N THR A 84 -9.50 -12.42 -5.05
CA THR A 84 -10.28 -11.88 -6.17
C THR A 84 -11.72 -11.68 -5.75
N VAL A 85 -12.28 -10.51 -5.98
CA VAL A 85 -13.71 -10.20 -5.77
C VAL A 85 -14.25 -9.59 -7.05
N ASP A 86 -15.35 -10.13 -7.57
CA ASP A 86 -15.98 -9.67 -8.81
C ASP A 86 -15.01 -9.58 -10.00
N GLY A 87 -14.09 -10.55 -10.09
CA GLY A 87 -13.05 -10.61 -11.13
C GLY A 87 -11.90 -9.61 -10.97
N ARG A 88 -11.86 -8.84 -9.87
CA ARG A 88 -10.82 -7.84 -9.59
C ARG A 88 -9.94 -8.23 -8.40
N PRO A 89 -8.64 -7.92 -8.42
CA PRO A 89 -7.77 -8.15 -7.28
C PRO A 89 -8.11 -7.22 -6.10
N GLU A 90 -8.10 -7.79 -4.90
CA GLU A 90 -8.26 -7.10 -3.62
C GLU A 90 -7.13 -7.51 -2.66
N ALA A 91 -6.36 -6.55 -2.17
CA ALA A 91 -5.47 -6.73 -1.03
C ALA A 91 -6.24 -6.47 0.27
N VAL A 92 -6.15 -7.39 1.22
CA VAL A 92 -6.83 -7.33 2.52
C VAL A 92 -5.78 -7.33 3.62
N LEU A 93 -5.83 -6.34 4.50
CA LEU A 93 -5.04 -6.26 5.72
C LEU A 93 -5.99 -6.35 6.92
N GLU A 94 -5.64 -7.21 7.86
CA GLU A 94 -6.26 -7.26 9.18
C GLU A 94 -5.33 -6.62 10.22
N PRO A 95 -5.89 -6.00 11.29
CA PRO A 95 -5.08 -5.40 12.35
C PRO A 95 -4.10 -6.40 12.96
N VAL A 96 -2.86 -5.94 13.18
CA VAL A 96 -1.82 -6.69 13.87
C VAL A 96 -1.26 -5.83 15.00
N SER A 97 -0.90 -6.45 16.12
CA SER A 97 -0.39 -5.73 17.30
C SER A 97 1.07 -5.29 17.13
N THR A 98 1.89 -6.11 16.48
CA THR A 98 3.33 -5.87 16.31
C THR A 98 3.82 -6.51 15.01
N LEU A 99 4.84 -5.90 14.41
CA LEU A 99 5.61 -6.50 13.33
C LEU A 99 6.89 -7.12 13.88
N GLN A 100 7.31 -8.23 13.30
CA GLN A 100 8.58 -8.87 13.61
C GLN A 100 9.71 -8.25 12.77
N PRO A 101 10.95 -8.18 13.32
CA PRO A 101 12.13 -7.88 12.52
C PRO A 101 12.26 -8.85 11.33
N LEU A 102 12.70 -8.31 10.20
CA LEU A 102 12.89 -9.09 8.98
C LEU A 102 14.36 -9.08 8.58
N ASP A 103 14.97 -10.26 8.56
CA ASP A 103 16.25 -10.48 7.89
C ASP A 103 15.98 -10.79 6.41
N LEU A 104 16.43 -9.90 5.52
CA LEU A 104 16.15 -9.96 4.09
C LEU A 104 17.39 -9.59 3.28
N THR A 105 17.72 -10.45 2.32
CA THR A 105 18.59 -10.07 1.21
C THR A 105 17.74 -9.42 0.13
N VAL A 106 17.97 -8.12 -0.13
CA VAL A 106 17.26 -7.38 -1.18
C VAL A 106 17.68 -7.94 -2.56
N PRO A 107 16.74 -8.46 -3.37
CA PRO A 107 17.08 -8.99 -4.69
C PRO A 107 17.54 -7.87 -5.62
N GLY A 108 18.33 -8.23 -6.63
CA GLY A 108 18.71 -7.30 -7.70
C GLY A 108 17.48 -6.71 -8.40
N ASP A 109 17.59 -5.45 -8.82
CA ASP A 109 16.52 -4.76 -9.52
C ASP A 109 16.39 -5.26 -10.97
N PHE A 110 15.28 -5.93 -11.27
CA PHE A 110 14.97 -6.40 -12.62
C PHE A 110 14.92 -5.25 -13.64
N SER A 111 14.44 -4.06 -13.25
CA SER A 111 14.39 -2.91 -14.15
C SER A 111 15.79 -2.46 -14.58
N SER A 112 16.77 -2.57 -13.68
CA SER A 112 18.18 -2.32 -14.01
C SER A 112 18.80 -3.46 -14.83
N ALA A 113 18.47 -4.72 -14.52
CA ALA A 113 18.97 -5.88 -15.26
C ALA A 113 18.45 -5.96 -16.70
N ALA A 114 17.25 -5.43 -16.96
CA ALA A 114 16.61 -5.47 -18.28
C ALA A 114 17.47 -4.85 -19.39
N PHE A 115 18.25 -3.80 -19.10
CA PHE A 115 19.17 -3.19 -20.08
C PHE A 115 20.22 -4.18 -20.57
N PHE A 116 20.73 -5.05 -19.70
CA PHE A 116 21.71 -6.08 -20.06
C PHE A 116 21.03 -7.28 -20.72
N ALA A 117 19.84 -7.66 -20.25
CA ALA A 117 19.11 -8.80 -20.78
C ALA A 117 18.67 -8.63 -22.24
N VAL A 118 18.40 -7.39 -22.69
CA VAL A 118 18.01 -7.09 -24.08
C VAL A 118 19.22 -6.97 -25.02
N LEU A 119 20.42 -6.78 -24.48
CA LEU A 119 21.66 -6.73 -25.28
C LEU A 119 22.21 -8.11 -25.65
N GLY A 120 21.84 -9.14 -24.90
CA GLY A 120 22.24 -10.54 -25.14
C GLY A 120 21.26 -11.27 -26.06
#